data_AF-A0AAN6DF88-F1
#
_entry.id   AF-A0AAN6DF88-F1
#
_cell.length_a   1.000
_cell.length_b   1.000
_cell.length_c   1.000
_cell.angle_alpha   90.00
_cell.angle_beta   90.00
_cell.angle_gamma   90.00
#
_symmetry.space_group_name_H-M   'P 1'
#
loop_
_entity.id
_entity.type
_entity.pdbx_description
1 polymer ?
#
loop_
_entity_poly.entity_id
_entity_poly.type
_entity_poly.pdbx_seq_one_letter_code
_entity_poly.pdbx_strand_id
1 'polypeptide(L)'
;MSTTDKQISALVVEFLRQCLESNTIPNDNKDSIEFAIESIGEAFGLDSAFCEQVSDLFEGQNLRSLISLPTTSSSKAAEDGSVPVHVHENENEANNKDKAESLKLEGNRAMAARNFEEAIEKYTAALDMFPSNAVYLSNRAAAYSSFGKHDLALKDAQRATEFAPNYAKAWSRMGLAKYALGDIEGSMKAYERGLEVEGDSPSEAMRKGFETAKKKYTETLAASLGSTVCESESQNSAGGEAQTLPDITNLASMLGGSSEGSPSGGGNLGGLAGLMNNPQIMQAAQRMMQDPEAMNGLLNNPQIRQVAQNLGLGGEGGLDELMNNPMLQNLANQFRTSN
;
A
#
# COMPACT_ATOMS: atom_id res chain seq x y z
N MET A 1 29.42 0.19 36.45
CA MET A 1 28.59 1.42 36.38
C MET A 1 29.16 2.43 37.35
N SER A 2 29.20 3.71 36.98
CA SER A 2 29.63 4.72 37.93
C SER A 2 28.57 4.87 39.02
N THR A 3 28.99 5.20 40.25
CA THR A 3 28.06 5.44 41.37
C THR A 3 27.05 6.54 41.03
N THR A 4 27.48 7.50 40.21
CA THR A 4 26.67 8.60 39.69
C THR A 4 25.56 8.10 38.76
N ASP A 5 25.84 7.14 37.88
CA ASP A 5 24.80 6.58 36.98
C ASP A 5 23.70 5.88 37.79
N LYS A 6 24.07 5.15 38.84
CA LYS A 6 23.10 4.49 39.73
C LYS A 6 22.26 5.50 40.51
N GLN A 7 22.86 6.59 40.99
CA GLN A 7 22.16 7.66 41.71
C GLN A 7 21.15 8.38 40.80
N ILE A 8 21.53 8.70 39.57
CA ILE A 8 20.64 9.32 38.58
C ILE A 8 19.45 8.40 38.27
N SER A 9 19.72 7.12 38.00
CA SER A 9 18.65 6.15 37.71
C SER A 9 17.71 5.95 38.89
N ALA A 10 18.21 5.98 40.13
CA ALA A 10 17.37 5.92 41.33
C ALA A 10 16.45 7.14 41.47
N LEU A 11 16.94 8.35 41.18
CA LEU A 11 16.12 9.56 41.18
C LEU A 11 15.02 9.50 40.11
N VAL A 12 15.32 8.99 38.91
CA VAL A 12 14.35 8.82 37.82
C VAL A 12 13.25 7.83 38.21
N VAL A 13 13.62 6.70 38.84
CA VAL A 13 12.65 5.73 39.35
C VAL A 13 11.73 6.35 40.40
N GLU A 14 12.29 7.13 41.34
CA GLU A 14 11.51 7.82 42.37
C GLU A 14 10.53 8.84 41.79
N PHE A 15 10.95 9.57 40.75
CA PHE A 15 10.07 10.48 40.02
C PHE A 15 8.89 9.76 39.35
N LEU A 16 9.15 8.60 38.71
CA LEU A 16 8.10 7.82 38.06
C LEU A 16 7.08 7.28 39.09
N ARG A 17 7.54 6.86 40.27
CA ARG A 17 6.67 6.48 41.40
C ARG A 17 5.80 7.63 41.89
N GLN A 18 6.37 8.82 42.06
CA GLN A 18 5.60 10.01 42.44
C GLN A 18 4.58 10.42 41.37
N CYS A 19 4.85 10.13 40.09
CA CYS A 19 3.87 10.36 39.02
C CYS A 19 2.69 9.38 39.08
N LEU A 20 2.93 8.13 39.50
CA LEU A 20 1.86 7.16 39.77
C LEU A 20 1.01 7.57 40.98
N GLU A 21 1.63 8.05 42.06
CA GLU A 21 0.94 8.49 43.28
C GLU A 21 0.14 9.79 43.08
N SER A 22 0.70 10.75 42.34
CA SER A 22 0.03 12.05 42.08
C SER A 22 -1.11 11.97 41.06
N ASN A 23 -1.39 10.78 40.50
CA ASN A 23 -2.44 10.52 39.51
C ASN A 23 -2.41 11.50 38.32
N THR A 24 -1.24 12.04 38.01
CA THR A 24 -1.00 13.02 36.93
C THR A 24 -0.94 12.35 35.55
N ILE A 25 -1.07 11.02 35.51
CA ILE A 25 -0.90 10.20 34.31
C ILE A 25 -2.21 9.47 33.97
N PRO A 26 -2.61 9.42 32.69
CA PRO A 26 -3.77 8.64 32.23
C PRO A 26 -3.72 7.19 32.70
N ASN A 27 -4.86 6.63 33.12
CA ASN A 27 -4.94 5.25 33.64
C ASN A 27 -4.39 4.20 32.65
N ASP A 28 -4.54 4.44 31.34
CA ASP A 28 -4.06 3.54 30.28
C ASP A 28 -2.53 3.42 30.23
N ASN A 29 -1.79 4.36 30.85
CA ASN A 29 -0.32 4.40 30.83
C ASN A 29 0.31 3.94 32.15
N LYS A 30 -0.49 3.57 33.17
CA LYS A 30 0.04 3.18 34.49
C LYS A 30 0.88 1.91 34.42
N ASP A 31 0.36 0.87 33.78
CA ASP A 31 1.04 -0.42 33.59
C ASP A 31 2.36 -0.26 32.83
N SER A 32 2.39 0.67 31.86
CA SER A 32 3.61 0.96 31.08
C SER A 32 4.70 1.62 31.93
N ILE A 33 4.32 2.43 32.91
CA ILE A 33 5.26 3.12 33.80
C ILE A 33 5.75 2.19 34.91
N GLU A 34 4.88 1.32 35.43
CA GLU A 34 5.29 0.28 36.37
C GLU A 34 6.34 -0.65 35.73
N PHE A 35 6.12 -1.07 34.47
CA PHE A 35 7.10 -1.85 33.72
C PHE A 35 8.41 -1.08 33.47
N ALA A 36 8.34 0.23 33.20
CA ALA A 36 9.52 1.06 33.01
C ALA A 36 10.35 1.17 34.31
N ILE A 37 9.69 1.30 35.46
CA ILE A 37 10.34 1.32 36.78
C ILE A 37 11.08 0.00 37.04
N GLU A 38 10.44 -1.14 36.76
CA GLU A 38 11.04 -2.46 36.93
C GLU A 38 12.25 -2.66 35.99
N SER A 39 12.09 -2.29 34.72
CA SER A 39 13.16 -2.40 33.72
C SER A 39 14.38 -1.52 34.04
N ILE A 40 14.16 -0.28 34.51
CA ILE A 40 15.26 0.60 34.94
C ILE A 40 15.91 0.07 36.22
N GLY A 41 15.11 -0.45 37.17
CA GLY A 41 15.61 -1.08 38.39
C GLY A 41 16.56 -2.24 38.10
N GLU A 42 16.15 -3.14 37.19
CA GLU A 42 16.94 -4.30 36.78
C GLU A 42 18.19 -3.89 35.98
N ALA A 43 18.04 -2.97 35.02
CA ALA A 43 19.14 -2.54 34.16
C ALA A 43 20.30 -1.88 34.92
N PHE A 44 19.99 -1.17 36.02
CA PHE A 44 20.99 -0.47 36.84
C PHE A 44 21.33 -1.19 38.15
N GLY A 45 20.69 -2.33 38.43
CA GLY A 45 20.86 -3.09 39.66
C GLY A 45 20.58 -2.22 40.89
N LEU A 46 19.39 -1.63 40.93
CA LEU A 46 18.90 -0.78 42.00
C LEU A 46 18.14 -1.63 43.03
N ASP A 47 18.70 -1.75 44.23
CA ASP A 47 18.00 -2.36 45.37
C ASP A 47 17.16 -1.32 46.12
N SER A 48 16.07 -1.73 46.76
CA SER A 48 15.20 -0.84 47.55
C SER A 48 15.98 -0.02 48.59
N ALA A 49 16.99 -0.63 49.21
CA ALA A 49 17.85 0.03 50.19
C ALA A 49 18.77 1.12 49.57
N PHE A 50 19.12 1.00 48.29
CA PHE A 50 19.91 2.00 47.59
C PHE A 50 19.06 3.22 47.23
N CYS A 51 17.80 3.02 46.83
CA CYS A 51 16.88 4.13 46.58
C CYS A 51 16.62 4.99 47.83
N GLU A 52 16.50 4.36 49.00
CA GLU A 52 16.36 5.08 50.28
C GLU A 52 17.61 5.92 50.61
N GLN A 53 18.81 5.35 50.43
CA GLN A 53 20.08 6.07 50.64
C GLN A 53 20.26 7.26 49.70
N VAL A 54 19.73 7.17 48.47
CA VAL A 54 19.77 8.28 47.51
C VAL A 54 18.85 9.42 47.95
N SER A 55 17.67 9.13 48.49
CA SER A 55 16.78 10.17 49.04
C SER A 55 17.45 10.99 50.17
N ASP A 56 18.17 10.29 51.05
CA ASP A 56 18.93 10.93 52.14
C ASP A 56 20.13 11.74 51.63
N LEU A 57 20.82 11.24 50.59
CA LEU A 57 21.99 11.91 49.99
C LEU A 57 21.63 13.24 49.32
N PHE A 58 20.38 13.39 48.87
CA PHE A 58 19.87 14.62 48.27
C PHE A 58 19.04 15.47 49.24
N GLU A 59 19.12 15.22 50.55
CA GLU A 59 18.42 16.01 51.59
C GLU A 59 16.90 16.15 51.35
N GLY A 60 16.27 15.13 50.74
CA GLY A 60 14.86 15.17 50.36
C GLY A 60 14.54 15.96 49.09
N GLN A 61 15.55 16.40 48.34
CA GLN A 61 15.37 17.00 47.01
C GLN A 61 15.05 15.91 45.97
N ASN A 62 13.99 16.14 45.20
CA ASN A 62 13.60 15.30 44.08
C ASN A 62 14.02 15.98 42.75
N LEU A 63 13.93 15.25 41.63
CA LEU A 63 14.25 15.83 40.31
C LEU A 63 13.47 17.12 40.03
N ARG A 64 12.23 17.23 40.52
CA ARG A 64 11.40 18.43 40.35
C ARG A 64 11.97 19.63 41.12
N SER A 65 12.51 19.44 42.33
CA SER A 65 13.12 20.52 43.12
C SER A 65 14.51 20.91 42.63
N LEU A 66 15.28 19.97 42.09
CA LEU A 66 16.59 20.25 41.50
C LEU A 66 16.48 21.10 40.22
N ILE A 67 15.40 20.92 39.46
CA ILE A 67 15.16 21.65 38.21
C ILE A 67 14.46 23.00 38.45
N SER A 68 13.81 23.21 39.61
CA SER A 68 13.04 24.43 39.91
C SER A 68 13.81 25.54 40.65
N LEU A 69 15.10 25.34 40.97
CA LEU A 69 15.94 26.39 41.54
C LEU A 69 16.20 27.49 40.49
N PRO A 70 15.88 28.77 40.78
CA PRO A 70 16.18 29.86 39.87
C PRO A 70 17.70 30.05 39.82
N THR A 71 18.24 29.93 38.60
CA THR A 71 19.62 30.30 38.28
C THR A 71 19.77 31.82 38.44
N THR A 72 20.40 32.27 39.52
CA THR A 72 21.20 33.52 39.66
C THR A 72 21.54 33.69 41.16
N SER A 73 22.72 34.09 41.61
CA SER A 73 23.99 34.46 40.98
C SER A 73 24.93 34.77 42.16
N SER A 74 26.17 34.31 42.12
CA SER A 74 27.29 35.12 42.64
C SER A 74 28.24 35.30 41.48
N SER A 75 27.89 36.22 40.59
CA SER A 75 28.86 36.90 39.75
C SER A 75 29.31 38.17 40.45
N LYS A 76 30.52 38.11 41.00
CA LYS A 76 31.46 39.24 40.98
C LYS A 76 32.48 38.97 39.87
N ALA A 77 31.98 38.80 38.64
CA ALA A 77 32.70 38.88 37.37
C ALA A 77 31.67 39.03 36.22
N ALA A 78 31.46 40.28 35.80
CA ALA A 78 30.65 40.75 34.66
C ALA A 78 29.11 40.70 34.81
N GLU A 79 28.54 41.91 34.91
CA GLU A 79 27.15 42.28 34.61
C GLU A 79 27.17 43.71 34.03
N ASP A 80 26.37 43.98 33.00
CA ASP A 80 25.28 44.99 32.99
C ASP A 80 24.60 45.04 31.60
N GLY A 81 23.25 45.11 31.57
CA GLY A 81 22.44 45.40 30.37
C GLY A 81 21.23 44.49 30.11
N SER A 82 20.08 44.82 30.69
CA SER A 82 18.83 44.04 30.82
C SER A 82 17.82 44.14 29.64
N VAL A 83 17.14 43.02 29.29
CA VAL A 83 15.71 42.89 28.89
C VAL A 83 15.25 41.43 29.21
N PRO A 84 14.06 41.14 29.78
CA PRO A 84 13.84 39.96 30.63
C PRO A 84 13.45 38.68 29.87
N VAL A 85 13.87 37.51 30.35
CA VAL A 85 13.39 36.20 29.88
C VAL A 85 12.57 35.53 30.98
N HIS A 86 11.28 35.39 30.70
CA HIS A 86 10.27 34.70 31.47
C HIS A 86 10.44 33.18 31.33
N VAL A 87 10.14 32.43 32.38
CA VAL A 87 10.11 30.95 32.41
C VAL A 87 9.09 30.43 31.38
N HIS A 88 9.53 29.74 30.31
CA HIS A 88 8.66 29.07 29.33
C HIS A 88 9.27 27.75 28.83
N GLU A 89 9.28 26.71 29.66
CA GLU A 89 9.39 25.32 29.19
C GLU A 89 8.12 24.57 29.56
N ASN A 90 7.11 24.65 28.68
CA ASN A 90 5.96 23.73 28.54
C ASN A 90 4.94 24.19 27.49
N GLU A 91 4.98 25.45 27.05
CA GLU A 91 4.10 25.94 25.98
C GLU A 91 4.72 25.77 24.59
N ASN A 92 6.03 25.96 24.42
CA ASN A 92 6.65 25.98 23.07
C ASN A 92 6.73 24.61 22.39
N GLU A 93 7.04 23.53 23.12
CA GLU A 93 7.13 22.19 22.51
C GLU A 93 5.74 21.58 22.25
N ALA A 94 4.79 21.80 23.17
CA ALA A 94 3.38 21.46 22.97
C ALA A 94 2.78 22.26 21.81
N ASN A 95 3.03 23.57 21.75
CA ASN A 95 2.61 24.42 20.63
C ASN A 95 3.28 24.01 19.31
N ASN A 96 4.56 23.60 19.33
CA ASN A 96 5.23 23.08 18.14
C ASN A 96 4.60 21.76 17.66
N LYS A 97 4.25 20.86 18.60
CA LYS A 97 3.56 19.60 18.30
C LYS A 97 2.16 19.86 17.71
N ASP A 98 1.37 20.71 18.35
CA ASP A 98 0.04 21.08 17.86
C ASP A 98 0.10 21.78 16.49
N LYS A 99 1.11 22.63 16.29
CA LYS A 99 1.38 23.28 15.01
C LYS A 99 1.78 22.26 13.94
N ALA A 100 2.66 21.31 14.24
CA ALA A 100 3.05 20.25 13.31
C ALA A 100 1.86 19.34 12.95
N GLU A 101 1.01 19.03 13.93
CA GLU A 101 -0.23 18.29 13.70
C GLU A 101 -1.23 19.08 12.84
N SER A 102 -1.36 20.39 13.06
CA SER A 102 -2.16 21.27 12.20
C SER A 102 -1.63 21.29 10.76
N LEU A 103 -0.31 21.42 10.60
CA LEU A 103 0.35 21.35 9.29
C LEU A 103 0.13 20.00 8.61
N LYS A 104 0.18 18.88 9.33
CA LYS A 104 -0.18 17.57 8.79
C LYS A 104 -1.63 17.56 8.30
N LEU A 105 -2.57 18.10 9.07
CA LEU A 105 -3.99 18.15 8.67
C LEU A 105 -4.22 19.05 7.45
N GLU A 106 -3.52 20.17 7.35
CA GLU A 106 -3.50 21.03 6.15
C GLU A 106 -2.93 20.28 4.95
N GLY A 107 -1.80 19.58 5.12
CA GLY A 107 -1.21 18.74 4.07
C GLY A 107 -2.16 17.62 3.63
N ASN A 108 -2.89 16.99 4.57
CA ASN A 108 -3.90 15.98 4.24
C ASN A 108 -5.07 16.58 3.44
N ARG A 109 -5.49 17.81 3.76
CA ARG A 109 -6.52 18.53 2.99
C ARG A 109 -6.03 18.86 1.59
N ALA A 110 -4.79 19.33 1.44
CA ALA A 110 -4.16 19.57 0.15
C ALA A 110 -4.05 18.28 -0.68
N MET A 111 -3.67 17.15 -0.06
CA MET A 111 -3.68 15.81 -0.69
C MET A 111 -5.07 15.44 -1.22
N ALA A 112 -6.12 15.64 -0.42
CA ALA A 112 -7.50 15.37 -0.82
C ALA A 112 -7.94 16.27 -1.99
N ALA A 113 -7.47 17.52 -2.01
CA ALA A 113 -7.69 18.46 -3.11
C ALA A 113 -6.80 18.22 -4.35
N ARG A 114 -5.94 17.18 -4.32
CA ARG A 114 -4.90 16.92 -5.34
C ARG A 114 -3.91 18.07 -5.55
N ASN A 115 -3.77 18.96 -4.58
CA ASN A 115 -2.71 19.97 -4.56
C ASN A 115 -1.45 19.38 -3.91
N PHE A 116 -0.68 18.63 -4.69
CA PHE A 116 0.45 17.86 -4.16
C PHE A 116 1.64 18.74 -3.75
N GLU A 117 1.85 19.87 -4.43
CA GLU A 117 2.92 20.81 -4.08
C GLU A 117 2.69 21.41 -2.69
N GLU A 118 1.48 21.94 -2.45
CA GLU A 118 1.12 22.46 -1.13
C GLU A 118 1.18 21.35 -0.06
N ALA A 119 0.73 20.13 -0.35
CA ALA A 119 0.85 19.02 0.58
C ALA A 119 2.31 18.76 0.98
N ILE A 120 3.23 18.76 0.02
CA ILE A 120 4.67 18.58 0.26
C ILE A 120 5.21 19.71 1.13
N GLU A 121 4.84 20.97 0.86
CA GLU A 121 5.25 22.12 1.66
C GLU A 121 4.79 21.99 3.11
N LYS A 122 3.51 21.65 3.33
CA LYS A 122 2.93 21.51 4.68
C LYS A 122 3.58 20.37 5.47
N TYR A 123 3.78 19.21 4.84
CA TYR A 123 4.49 18.11 5.50
C TYR A 123 5.97 18.43 5.74
N THR A 124 6.61 19.20 4.87
CA THR A 124 8.00 19.64 5.07
C THR A 124 8.10 20.57 6.28
N ALA A 125 7.19 21.54 6.40
CA ALA A 125 7.15 22.41 7.58
C ALA A 125 6.91 21.63 8.88
N ALA A 126 6.12 20.55 8.85
CA ALA A 126 5.95 19.67 10.00
C ALA A 126 7.23 18.86 10.33
N LEU A 127 7.97 18.45 9.29
CA LEU A 127 9.26 17.74 9.43
C LEU A 127 10.40 18.65 9.88
N ASP A 128 10.36 19.94 9.56
CA ASP A 128 11.33 20.91 10.08
C ASP A 128 11.24 21.04 11.61
N MET A 129 10.06 20.78 12.17
CA MET A 129 9.84 20.72 13.63
C MET A 129 10.15 19.33 14.19
N PHE A 130 9.73 18.27 13.50
CA PHE A 130 9.92 16.87 13.94
C PHE A 130 10.51 16.00 12.82
N PRO A 131 11.83 16.03 12.62
CA PRO A 131 12.48 15.43 11.44
C PRO A 131 12.46 13.90 11.41
N SER A 132 12.31 13.26 12.57
CA SER A 132 12.23 11.80 12.73
C SER A 132 10.81 11.25 12.73
N ASN A 133 9.78 12.10 12.56
CA ASN A 133 8.40 11.65 12.61
C ASN A 133 8.05 10.82 11.36
N ALA A 134 7.96 9.50 11.52
CA ALA A 134 7.66 8.56 10.45
C ALA A 134 6.29 8.79 9.77
N VAL A 135 5.32 9.36 10.48
CA VAL A 135 4.00 9.69 9.91
C VAL A 135 4.12 10.83 8.92
N TYR A 136 4.84 11.90 9.27
CA TYR A 136 5.03 13.05 8.38
C TYR A 136 5.88 12.67 7.16
N LEU A 137 6.95 11.88 7.36
CA LEU A 137 7.76 11.31 6.27
C LEU A 137 6.89 10.45 5.33
N SER A 138 6.09 9.53 5.87
CA SER A 138 5.20 8.66 5.07
C SER A 138 4.13 9.44 4.30
N ASN A 139 3.58 10.50 4.90
CA ASN A 139 2.62 11.37 4.23
C ASN A 139 3.27 12.19 3.11
N ARG A 140 4.47 12.74 3.34
CA ARG A 140 5.22 13.45 2.30
C ARG A 140 5.66 12.50 1.18
N ALA A 141 6.04 11.26 1.49
CA ALA A 141 6.31 10.22 0.50
C ALA A 141 5.08 9.91 -0.37
N ALA A 142 3.89 9.90 0.22
CA ALA A 142 2.64 9.76 -0.53
C ALA A 142 2.44 10.94 -1.49
N ALA A 143 2.64 12.17 -1.01
CA ALA A 143 2.53 13.38 -1.82
C ALA A 143 3.55 13.40 -2.98
N TYR A 144 4.81 13.06 -2.71
CA TYR A 144 5.83 12.93 -3.75
C TYR A 144 5.46 11.86 -4.79
N SER A 145 4.92 10.72 -4.36
CA SER A 145 4.47 9.67 -5.29
C SER A 145 3.32 10.15 -6.17
N SER A 146 2.33 10.84 -5.59
CA SER A 146 1.22 11.43 -6.34
C SER A 146 1.65 12.54 -7.30
N PHE A 147 2.74 13.24 -6.96
CA PHE A 147 3.36 14.25 -7.81
C PHE A 147 4.33 13.67 -8.86
N GLY A 148 4.55 12.35 -8.88
CA GLY A 148 5.47 11.68 -9.81
C GLY A 148 6.96 11.74 -9.43
N LYS A 149 7.31 12.29 -8.26
CA LYS A 149 8.68 12.36 -7.74
C LYS A 149 9.05 11.11 -6.94
N HIS A 150 9.09 9.97 -7.60
CA HIS A 150 9.25 8.66 -6.94
C HIS A 150 10.59 8.48 -6.23
N ASP A 151 11.68 9.10 -6.70
CA ASP A 151 12.98 9.07 -6.00
C ASP A 151 12.93 9.73 -4.62
N LEU A 152 12.21 10.86 -4.51
CA LEU A 152 12.04 11.56 -3.23
C LEU A 152 11.09 10.79 -2.31
N ALA A 153 10.02 10.21 -2.88
CA ALA A 153 9.13 9.34 -2.13
C ALA A 153 9.86 8.14 -1.52
N LEU A 154 10.77 7.53 -2.28
CA LEU A 154 11.58 6.41 -1.80
C LEU A 154 12.47 6.83 -0.62
N LYS A 155 13.16 7.97 -0.73
CA LYS A 155 14.03 8.48 0.36
C LYS A 155 13.25 8.73 1.65
N ASP A 156 12.08 9.36 1.56
CA ASP A 156 11.24 9.62 2.73
C ASP A 156 10.67 8.32 3.32
N ALA A 157 10.24 7.39 2.47
CA ALA A 157 9.73 6.10 2.93
C ALA A 157 10.82 5.26 3.61
N GLN A 158 12.05 5.25 3.09
CA GLN A 158 13.20 4.58 3.72
C GLN A 158 13.50 5.16 5.10
N ARG A 159 13.61 6.48 5.22
CA ARG A 159 13.78 7.14 6.53
C ARG A 159 12.64 6.81 7.49
N ALA A 160 11.40 6.79 7.01
CA ALA A 160 10.25 6.43 7.84
C ALA A 160 10.36 4.98 8.37
N THR A 161 10.83 4.04 7.55
CA THR A 161 11.07 2.64 7.98
C THR A 161 12.28 2.50 8.91
N GLU A 162 13.29 3.36 8.79
CA GLU A 162 14.44 3.40 9.70
C GLU A 162 14.03 3.91 11.10
N PHE A 163 13.22 4.97 11.16
CA PHE A 163 12.74 5.52 12.44
C PHE A 163 11.62 4.70 13.07
N ALA A 164 10.74 4.12 12.26
CA ALA A 164 9.60 3.33 12.74
C ALA A 164 9.45 2.04 11.91
N PRO A 165 10.25 1.01 12.18
CA PRO A 165 10.22 -0.24 11.42
C PRO A 165 8.89 -0.98 11.53
N ASN A 166 8.13 -0.74 12.62
CA ASN A 166 6.80 -1.32 12.84
C ASN A 166 5.67 -0.46 12.23
N TYR A 167 5.99 0.56 11.44
CA TYR A 167 4.98 1.39 10.78
C TYR A 167 4.66 0.88 9.37
N ALA A 168 3.70 -0.02 9.26
CA ALA A 168 3.29 -0.70 8.03
C ALA A 168 3.07 0.25 6.82
N LYS A 169 2.50 1.44 7.06
CA LYS A 169 2.26 2.42 5.99
C LYS A 169 3.55 2.88 5.31
N ALA A 170 4.66 3.03 6.05
CA ALA A 170 5.95 3.43 5.46
C ALA A 170 6.46 2.36 4.48
N TRP A 171 6.34 1.07 4.82
CA TRP A 171 6.65 -0.04 3.93
C TRP A 171 5.80 -0.04 2.67
N SER A 172 4.50 0.25 2.79
CA SER A 172 3.60 0.42 1.62
C SER A 172 4.06 1.57 0.71
N ARG A 173 4.48 2.71 1.27
CA ARG A 173 5.04 3.83 0.49
C ARG A 173 6.33 3.46 -0.22
N MET A 174 7.22 2.74 0.48
CA MET A 174 8.48 2.28 -0.08
C MET A 174 8.25 1.30 -1.25
N GLY A 175 7.34 0.33 -1.07
CA GLY A 175 6.94 -0.60 -2.12
C GLY A 175 6.42 0.10 -3.35
N LEU A 176 5.54 1.09 -3.18
CA LEU A 176 4.97 1.87 -4.28
C LEU A 176 6.04 2.69 -5.02
N ALA A 177 6.92 3.38 -4.29
CA ALA A 177 7.98 4.19 -4.88
C ALA A 177 8.96 3.32 -5.67
N LYS A 178 9.38 2.17 -5.12
CA LYS A 178 10.25 1.20 -5.83
C LYS A 178 9.60 0.62 -7.08
N TYR A 179 8.31 0.29 -7.01
CA TYR A 179 7.57 -0.21 -8.16
C TYR A 179 7.57 0.81 -9.31
N ALA A 180 7.32 2.08 -8.99
CA ALA A 180 7.29 3.16 -9.96
C ALA A 180 8.68 3.46 -10.56
N LEU A 181 9.75 3.24 -9.79
CA LEU A 181 11.14 3.35 -10.26
C LEU A 181 11.63 2.12 -11.04
N GLY A 182 10.83 1.06 -11.15
CA GLY A 182 11.19 -0.16 -11.85
C GLY A 182 11.98 -1.18 -11.02
N ASP A 183 12.26 -0.91 -9.74
CA ASP A 183 12.83 -1.88 -8.80
C ASP A 183 11.72 -2.84 -8.32
N ILE A 184 11.35 -3.78 -9.20
CA ILE A 184 10.22 -4.69 -8.96
C ILE A 184 10.51 -5.67 -7.82
N GLU A 185 11.74 -6.19 -7.75
CA GLU A 185 12.15 -7.09 -6.67
C GLU A 185 12.14 -6.37 -5.31
N GLY A 186 12.73 -5.18 -5.24
CA GLY A 186 12.74 -4.39 -4.03
C GLY A 186 11.34 -3.90 -3.63
N SER A 187 10.46 -3.66 -4.59
CA SER A 187 9.05 -3.34 -4.34
C SER A 187 8.33 -4.51 -3.66
N MET A 188 8.46 -5.71 -4.22
CA MET A 188 7.85 -6.92 -3.68
C MET A 188 8.31 -7.17 -2.24
N LYS A 189 9.62 -7.07 -1.98
CA LYS A 189 10.21 -7.22 -0.63
C LYS A 189 9.70 -6.17 0.36
N ALA A 190 9.57 -4.92 -0.07
CA ALA A 190 9.04 -3.86 0.80
C ALA A 190 7.57 -4.09 1.16
N TYR A 191 6.74 -4.53 0.20
CA TYR A 191 5.35 -4.88 0.50
C TYR A 191 5.23 -6.12 1.38
N GLU A 192 6.05 -7.15 1.15
CA GLU A 192 6.11 -8.33 2.01
C GLU A 192 6.42 -7.95 3.46
N ARG A 193 7.45 -7.12 3.67
CA ARG A 193 7.78 -6.61 5.01
C ARG A 193 6.66 -5.78 5.62
N GLY A 194 5.94 -5.01 4.81
CA GLY A 194 4.75 -4.29 5.26
C GLY A 194 3.66 -5.22 5.76
N LEU A 195 3.39 -6.32 5.04
CA LEU A 195 2.37 -7.31 5.39
C LEU A 195 2.71 -8.02 6.71
N GLU A 196 3.99 -8.38 6.90
CA GLU A 196 4.48 -8.94 8.16
C GLU A 196 4.25 -8.00 9.35
N VAL A 197 4.44 -6.70 9.14
CA VAL A 197 4.29 -5.67 10.18
C VAL A 197 2.81 -5.36 10.46
N GLU A 198 1.94 -5.39 9.46
CA GLU A 198 0.49 -5.15 9.62
C GLU A 198 -0.23 -6.35 10.28
N GLY A 199 0.37 -7.54 10.25
CA GLY A 199 -0.11 -8.72 10.95
C GLY A 199 -1.34 -9.36 10.29
N ASP A 200 -2.28 -9.84 11.11
CA ASP A 200 -3.40 -10.68 10.64
C ASP A 200 -4.46 -9.96 9.79
N SER A 201 -4.45 -8.62 9.75
CA SER A 201 -5.43 -7.82 9.01
C SER A 201 -4.76 -6.75 8.15
N PRO A 202 -4.00 -7.16 7.10
CA PRO A 202 -3.31 -6.21 6.25
C PRO A 202 -4.29 -5.44 5.36
N SER A 203 -3.98 -4.17 5.14
CA SER A 203 -4.74 -3.27 4.28
C SER A 203 -4.83 -3.79 2.86
N GLU A 204 -6.01 -3.64 2.25
CA GLU A 204 -6.27 -4.09 0.88
C GLU A 204 -5.26 -3.49 -0.12
N ALA A 205 -4.90 -2.22 0.08
CA ALA A 205 -3.89 -1.55 -0.74
C ALA A 205 -2.51 -2.22 -0.67
N MET A 206 -2.11 -2.72 0.51
CA MET A 206 -0.84 -3.41 0.68
C MET A 206 -0.86 -4.80 0.05
N ARG A 207 -1.95 -5.56 0.23
CA ARG A 207 -2.13 -6.85 -0.43
C ARG A 207 -2.10 -6.72 -1.95
N LYS A 208 -2.87 -5.79 -2.51
CA LYS A 208 -2.90 -5.50 -3.95
C LYS A 208 -1.54 -5.04 -4.47
N GLY A 209 -0.84 -4.20 -3.71
CA GLY A 209 0.52 -3.75 -4.02
C GLY A 209 1.50 -4.93 -4.12
N PHE A 210 1.48 -5.82 -3.13
CA PHE A 210 2.29 -7.04 -3.11
C PHE A 210 1.97 -7.95 -4.30
N GLU A 211 0.69 -8.25 -4.54
CA GLU A 211 0.26 -9.13 -5.64
C GLU A 211 0.69 -8.58 -7.01
N THR A 212 0.53 -7.27 -7.22
CA THR A 212 0.93 -6.60 -8.45
C THR A 212 2.45 -6.65 -8.64
N ALA A 213 3.23 -6.35 -7.59
CA ALA A 213 4.68 -6.44 -7.63
C ALA A 213 5.17 -7.87 -7.87
N LYS A 214 4.56 -8.86 -7.20
CA LYS A 214 4.86 -10.28 -7.36
C LYS A 214 4.57 -10.77 -8.78
N LYS A 215 3.40 -10.43 -9.33
CA LYS A 215 3.05 -10.77 -10.71
C LYS A 215 4.08 -10.21 -11.69
N LYS A 216 4.38 -8.92 -11.58
CA LYS A 216 5.37 -8.28 -12.46
C LYS A 216 6.77 -8.87 -12.27
N TYR A 217 7.16 -9.23 -11.05
CA TYR A 217 8.42 -9.92 -10.78
C TYR A 217 8.49 -11.26 -11.51
N THR A 218 7.43 -12.09 -11.41
CA THR A 218 7.37 -13.38 -12.12
C THR A 218 7.38 -13.22 -13.63
N GLU A 219 6.70 -12.21 -14.17
CA GLU A 219 6.74 -11.90 -15.61
C GLU A 219 8.14 -11.48 -16.07
N THR A 220 8.82 -10.61 -15.31
CA THR A 220 10.19 -10.19 -15.63
C THR A 220 11.19 -11.36 -15.54
N LEU A 221 11.01 -12.26 -14.57
CA LEU A 221 11.84 -13.45 -14.42
C LEU A 221 11.60 -14.45 -15.56
N ALA A 222 10.33 -14.69 -15.90
CA ALA A 222 9.95 -15.56 -17.02
C ALA A 222 10.44 -15.00 -18.35
N ALA A 223 10.37 -13.69 -18.58
CA ALA A 223 10.94 -13.05 -19.77
C ALA A 223 12.46 -13.22 -19.82
N SER A 224 13.15 -13.08 -18.68
CA SER A 224 14.60 -13.29 -18.58
C SER A 224 15.00 -14.74 -18.88
N LEU A 225 14.22 -15.73 -18.43
CA LEU A 225 14.48 -17.15 -18.66
C LEU A 225 14.06 -17.61 -20.07
N GLY A 226 12.93 -17.10 -20.59
CA GLY A 226 12.43 -17.38 -21.93
C GLY A 226 13.33 -16.85 -23.04
N SER A 227 14.09 -15.77 -22.79
CA SER A 227 15.10 -15.28 -23.71
C SER A 227 16.37 -16.17 -23.78
N THR A 228 16.51 -17.16 -22.90
CA THR A 228 17.69 -18.07 -22.87
C THR A 228 17.46 -19.42 -23.54
N VAL A 229 16.28 -19.67 -24.13
CA VAL A 229 15.95 -20.93 -24.82
C VAL A 229 15.45 -20.65 -26.23
N CYS A 230 16.30 -20.08 -27.08
CA CYS A 230 16.08 -19.98 -28.53
C CYS A 230 17.44 -19.96 -29.24
N GLU A 231 18.18 -21.08 -29.27
CA GLU A 231 19.20 -21.38 -30.30
C GLU A 231 19.91 -22.72 -30.01
N SER A 232 19.20 -23.82 -30.26
CA SER A 232 19.69 -25.13 -30.69
C SER A 232 18.46 -26.04 -30.62
N GLU A 233 17.85 -26.47 -31.72
CA GLU A 233 18.40 -27.51 -32.57
C GLU A 233 17.88 -27.36 -34.00
N SER A 234 18.82 -27.39 -34.95
CA SER A 234 18.55 -27.60 -36.37
C SER A 234 18.84 -29.05 -36.75
N GLN A 235 17.88 -29.63 -37.48
CA GLN A 235 18.03 -30.61 -38.57
C GLN A 235 18.37 -32.09 -38.27
N ASN A 236 17.34 -32.94 -38.36
CA ASN A 236 17.16 -34.16 -39.19
C ASN A 236 16.07 -35.02 -38.52
N SER A 237 15.07 -35.66 -39.15
CA SER A 237 15.04 -36.35 -40.43
C SER A 237 13.57 -36.62 -40.83
N ALA A 238 13.31 -36.50 -42.13
CA ALA A 238 12.31 -37.15 -42.98
C ALA A 238 11.16 -38.00 -42.39
N GLY A 239 9.94 -37.65 -42.82
CA GLY A 239 9.01 -38.59 -43.48
C GLY A 239 7.95 -39.28 -42.63
N GLY A 240 6.73 -38.75 -42.63
CA GLY A 240 5.54 -39.44 -42.13
C GLY A 240 4.33 -38.52 -42.00
N GLU A 241 3.40 -38.64 -42.92
CA GLU A 241 2.13 -37.90 -42.97
C GLU A 241 1.24 -38.21 -41.77
N ALA A 242 0.90 -37.19 -40.98
CA ALA A 242 -0.32 -37.11 -40.19
C ALA A 242 -0.64 -35.64 -39.95
N GLN A 243 -1.79 -35.20 -40.44
CA GLN A 243 -2.33 -33.86 -40.23
C GLN A 243 -2.55 -33.63 -38.74
N THR A 244 -1.70 -32.80 -38.12
CA THR A 244 -1.96 -32.23 -36.80
C THR A 244 -2.61 -30.86 -36.98
N LEU A 245 -3.75 -30.69 -36.31
CA LEU A 245 -4.51 -29.44 -36.20
C LEU A 245 -3.57 -28.28 -35.81
N PRO A 246 -3.79 -27.05 -36.31
CA PRO A 246 -3.11 -25.88 -35.77
C PRO A 246 -3.46 -25.75 -34.28
N ASP A 247 -2.43 -25.59 -33.47
CA ASP A 247 -2.43 -25.57 -32.02
C ASP A 247 -3.51 -24.63 -31.45
N ILE A 248 -4.58 -25.22 -30.91
CA ILE A 248 -5.73 -24.52 -30.28
C ILE A 248 -5.28 -23.63 -29.11
N THR A 249 -4.09 -23.91 -28.58
CA THR A 249 -3.39 -23.16 -27.52
C THR A 249 -3.02 -21.73 -27.98
N ASN A 250 -2.62 -21.55 -29.23
CA ASN A 250 -2.30 -20.22 -29.79
C ASN A 250 -3.56 -19.44 -30.21
N LEU A 251 -4.65 -20.13 -30.55
CA LEU A 251 -5.93 -19.48 -30.87
C LEU A 251 -6.66 -18.99 -29.60
N ALA A 252 -6.56 -19.72 -28.48
CA ALA A 252 -7.10 -19.31 -27.19
C ALA A 252 -6.39 -18.05 -26.64
N SER A 253 -5.11 -17.85 -26.95
CA SER A 253 -4.38 -16.62 -26.61
C SER A 253 -4.78 -15.42 -27.48
N MET A 254 -5.25 -15.68 -28.71
CA MET A 254 -5.72 -14.62 -29.63
C MET A 254 -7.20 -14.24 -29.43
N LEU A 255 -8.03 -15.16 -28.93
CA LEU A 255 -9.46 -14.93 -28.67
C LEU A 255 -9.77 -14.67 -27.17
N GLY A 256 -8.85 -15.01 -26.26
CA GLY A 256 -8.99 -14.88 -24.81
C GLY A 256 -8.53 -13.55 -24.22
N GLY A 257 -8.39 -12.51 -25.06
CA GLY A 257 -8.02 -11.16 -24.65
C GLY A 257 -9.20 -10.32 -24.15
N SER A 258 -10.13 -10.87 -23.36
CA SER A 258 -11.10 -10.07 -22.57
C SER A 258 -12.01 -10.93 -21.69
N SER A 259 -11.62 -11.13 -20.43
CA SER A 259 -12.53 -11.14 -19.26
C SER A 259 -11.68 -10.98 -17.98
N GLU A 260 -12.05 -10.31 -16.91
CA GLU A 260 -13.14 -9.40 -16.53
C GLU A 260 -12.66 -8.82 -15.16
N GLY A 261 -12.90 -7.56 -14.81
CA GLY A 261 -14.23 -7.19 -14.38
C GLY A 261 -14.50 -5.68 -14.30
N SER A 262 -15.72 -5.38 -14.76
CA SER A 262 -16.57 -4.20 -14.58
C SER A 262 -16.37 -2.99 -15.49
N PRO A 263 -17.29 -2.79 -16.46
CA PRO A 263 -17.70 -1.47 -16.93
C PRO A 263 -18.97 -1.04 -16.20
N SER A 264 -18.81 -0.16 -15.21
CA SER A 264 -19.82 0.88 -14.99
C SER A 264 -19.46 2.04 -15.90
N GLY A 265 -20.27 2.25 -16.94
CA GLY A 265 -20.26 3.47 -17.74
C GLY A 265 -19.49 3.40 -19.07
N GLY A 266 -20.26 3.21 -20.15
CA GLY A 266 -19.98 3.85 -21.43
C GLY A 266 -19.06 3.10 -22.42
N GLY A 267 -19.69 2.47 -23.42
CA GLY A 267 -19.07 2.24 -24.73
C GLY A 267 -18.51 0.85 -24.96
N ASN A 268 -19.37 -0.13 -25.24
CA ASN A 268 -18.94 -1.38 -25.89
C ASN A 268 -19.79 -1.70 -27.13
N LEU A 269 -19.29 -1.25 -28.28
CA LEU A 269 -19.72 -1.69 -29.62
C LEU A 269 -18.51 -1.91 -30.54
N GLY A 270 -17.33 -2.18 -29.96
CA GLY A 270 -16.07 -2.36 -30.70
C GLY A 270 -15.65 -3.82 -30.93
N GLY A 271 -16.11 -4.76 -30.10
CA GLY A 271 -15.67 -6.16 -30.17
C GLY A 271 -16.37 -6.99 -31.26
N LEU A 272 -17.68 -6.82 -31.43
CA LEU A 272 -18.46 -7.64 -32.36
C LEU A 272 -18.33 -7.18 -33.83
N ALA A 273 -18.10 -5.88 -34.05
CA ALA A 273 -17.92 -5.31 -35.38
C ALA A 273 -16.60 -5.75 -36.03
N GLY A 274 -15.53 -5.95 -35.25
CA GLY A 274 -14.26 -6.51 -35.73
C GLY A 274 -14.33 -8.01 -36.03
N LEU A 275 -15.16 -8.75 -35.28
CA LEU A 275 -15.41 -10.18 -35.46
C LEU A 275 -16.20 -10.47 -36.75
N MET A 276 -17.17 -9.62 -37.11
CA MET A 276 -17.95 -9.74 -38.35
C MET A 276 -17.21 -9.29 -39.61
N ASN A 277 -16.19 -8.45 -39.49
CA ASN A 277 -15.40 -8.00 -40.65
C ASN A 277 -14.24 -8.96 -40.99
N ASN A 278 -14.10 -10.07 -40.26
CA ASN A 278 -13.09 -11.09 -40.56
C ASN A 278 -13.65 -12.14 -41.53
N PRO A 279 -13.20 -12.17 -42.80
CA PRO A 279 -13.75 -13.06 -43.83
C PRO A 279 -13.56 -14.54 -43.48
N GLN A 280 -12.54 -14.89 -42.68
CA GLN A 280 -12.31 -16.26 -42.25
C GLN A 280 -13.34 -16.71 -41.19
N ILE A 281 -13.76 -15.81 -40.30
CA ILE A 281 -14.79 -16.10 -39.29
C ILE A 281 -16.16 -16.21 -39.95
N MET A 282 -16.43 -15.38 -40.96
CA MET A 282 -17.65 -15.48 -41.76
C MET A 282 -17.70 -16.80 -42.54
N GLN A 283 -16.59 -17.23 -43.14
CA GLN A 283 -16.53 -18.53 -43.83
C GLN A 283 -16.65 -19.71 -42.86
N ALA A 284 -16.06 -19.61 -41.67
CA ALA A 284 -16.20 -20.62 -40.62
C ALA A 284 -17.65 -20.70 -40.11
N ALA A 285 -18.28 -19.56 -39.86
CA ALA A 285 -19.70 -19.48 -39.47
C ALA A 285 -20.62 -19.99 -40.58
N GLN A 286 -20.30 -19.71 -41.85
CA GLN A 286 -21.07 -20.16 -43.00
C GLN A 286 -20.97 -21.69 -43.21
N ARG A 287 -19.80 -22.29 -42.96
CA ARG A 287 -19.63 -23.75 -42.92
C ARG A 287 -20.37 -24.38 -41.74
N MET A 288 -20.33 -23.72 -40.58
CA MET A 288 -21.04 -24.19 -39.39
C MET A 288 -22.57 -24.11 -39.54
N MET A 289 -23.09 -23.10 -40.23
CA MET A 289 -24.52 -23.02 -40.57
C MET A 289 -24.95 -24.05 -41.62
N GLN A 290 -24.04 -24.47 -42.49
CA GLN A 290 -24.30 -25.48 -43.52
C GLN A 290 -24.18 -26.92 -42.99
N ASP A 291 -23.66 -27.09 -41.77
CA ASP A 291 -23.45 -28.39 -41.13
C ASP A 291 -24.46 -28.61 -39.98
N PRO A 292 -25.52 -29.42 -40.21
CA PRO A 292 -26.54 -29.69 -39.22
C PRO A 292 -26.02 -30.41 -37.98
N GLU A 293 -24.95 -31.21 -38.10
CA GLU A 293 -24.37 -31.95 -36.97
C GLU A 293 -23.53 -31.03 -36.08
N ALA A 294 -22.78 -30.11 -36.68
CA ALA A 294 -22.01 -29.10 -35.94
C ALA A 294 -22.91 -28.15 -35.15
N MET A 295 -24.04 -27.72 -35.74
CA MET A 295 -25.05 -26.89 -35.07
C MET A 295 -25.73 -27.65 -33.93
N ASN A 296 -26.05 -28.92 -34.14
CA ASN A 296 -26.67 -29.77 -33.13
C ASN A 296 -25.71 -30.04 -31.95
N GLY A 297 -24.41 -30.20 -32.22
CA GLY A 297 -23.36 -30.28 -31.19
C GLY A 297 -23.21 -28.98 -30.37
N LEU A 298 -23.39 -27.82 -31.01
CA LEU A 298 -23.38 -26.52 -30.33
C LEU A 298 -24.61 -26.33 -29.43
N LEU A 299 -25.79 -26.72 -29.91
CA LEU A 299 -27.06 -26.72 -29.16
C LEU A 299 -27.08 -27.73 -28.02
N ASN A 300 -26.34 -28.83 -28.13
CA ASN A 300 -26.15 -29.80 -27.06
C ASN A 300 -25.02 -29.44 -26.08
N ASN A 301 -24.26 -28.37 -26.35
CA ASN A 301 -23.21 -27.92 -25.44
C ASN A 301 -23.83 -27.14 -24.25
N PRO A 302 -23.68 -27.63 -23.00
CA PRO A 302 -24.33 -27.03 -21.83
C PRO A 302 -23.87 -25.59 -21.55
N GLN A 303 -22.63 -25.24 -21.92
CA GLN A 303 -22.08 -23.89 -21.77
C GLN A 303 -22.78 -22.91 -22.72
N ILE A 304 -23.04 -23.33 -23.97
CA ILE A 304 -23.74 -22.52 -24.97
C ILE A 304 -25.20 -22.34 -24.59
N ARG A 305 -25.84 -23.36 -23.99
CA ARG A 305 -27.20 -23.22 -23.44
C ARG A 305 -27.26 -22.20 -22.30
N GLN A 306 -26.26 -22.16 -21.42
CA GLN A 306 -26.18 -21.15 -20.37
C GLN A 306 -25.98 -19.74 -20.92
N VAL A 307 -25.13 -19.58 -21.95
CA VAL A 307 -24.94 -18.28 -22.62
C VAL A 307 -26.21 -17.85 -23.35
N ALA A 308 -26.92 -18.77 -24.02
CA ALA A 308 -28.20 -18.49 -24.67
C ALA A 308 -29.31 -18.17 -23.66
N GLN A 309 -29.34 -18.82 -22.50
CA GLN A 309 -30.24 -18.47 -21.39
C GLN A 309 -29.93 -17.09 -20.81
N ASN A 310 -28.64 -16.77 -20.60
CA ASN A 310 -28.21 -15.45 -20.13
C ASN A 310 -28.51 -14.33 -21.14
N LEU A 311 -28.53 -14.64 -22.43
CA LEU A 311 -28.91 -13.71 -23.51
C LEU A 311 -30.42 -13.70 -23.79
N GLY A 312 -31.22 -14.45 -23.05
CA GLY A 312 -32.69 -14.52 -23.22
C GLY A 312 -33.15 -15.26 -24.48
N LEU A 313 -32.25 -15.94 -25.18
CA LEU A 313 -32.49 -16.68 -26.43
C LEU A 313 -32.79 -18.18 -26.22
N GLY A 314 -32.75 -18.66 -24.97
CA GLY A 314 -32.86 -20.08 -24.60
C GLY A 314 -34.20 -20.53 -23.99
N GLY A 315 -35.29 -19.78 -24.18
CA GLY A 315 -36.64 -20.20 -23.76
C GLY A 315 -37.37 -20.97 -24.87
N GLU A 316 -38.17 -21.97 -24.51
CA GLU A 316 -38.96 -22.89 -25.37
C GLU A 316 -40.00 -22.23 -26.31
N GLY A 317 -39.86 -20.94 -26.61
CA GLY A 317 -40.62 -20.22 -27.63
C GLY A 317 -39.79 -19.18 -28.39
N GLY A 318 -38.54 -18.91 -28.00
CA GLY A 318 -37.76 -17.78 -28.54
C GLY A 318 -37.35 -17.94 -30.00
N LEU A 319 -37.00 -19.17 -30.43
CA LEU A 319 -36.62 -19.46 -31.83
C LEU A 319 -37.84 -19.52 -32.76
N ASP A 320 -38.97 -20.02 -32.26
CA ASP A 320 -40.25 -20.02 -32.99
C ASP A 320 -40.85 -18.60 -33.09
N GLU A 321 -40.71 -17.75 -32.06
CA GLU A 321 -41.09 -16.34 -32.13
C GLU A 321 -40.17 -15.52 -33.03
N LEU A 322 -38.86 -15.83 -33.07
CA LEU A 322 -37.91 -15.22 -34.00
C LEU A 322 -38.19 -15.61 -35.46
N MET A 323 -38.58 -16.87 -35.73
CA MET A 323 -38.97 -17.33 -37.07
C MET A 323 -40.35 -16.84 -37.52
N ASN A 324 -41.29 -16.64 -36.60
CA ASN A 324 -42.61 -16.08 -36.89
C ASN A 324 -42.68 -14.56 -36.78
N ASN A 325 -41.56 -13.88 -36.53
CA ASN A 325 -41.54 -12.43 -36.48
C ASN A 325 -41.72 -11.85 -37.90
N PRO A 326 -42.83 -11.14 -38.18
CA PRO A 326 -43.15 -10.66 -39.54
C PRO A 326 -42.12 -9.65 -40.07
N MET A 327 -41.38 -8.98 -39.18
CA MET A 327 -40.30 -8.06 -39.57
C MET A 327 -39.09 -8.81 -40.15
N LEU A 328 -38.75 -9.97 -39.57
CA LEU A 328 -37.66 -10.83 -40.03
C LEU A 328 -38.03 -11.61 -41.30
N GLN A 329 -39.29 -11.98 -41.46
CA GLN A 329 -39.78 -12.59 -42.71
C GLN A 329 -39.73 -11.62 -43.89
N ASN A 330 -40.09 -10.36 -43.67
CA ASN A 330 -39.96 -9.33 -44.71
C ASN A 330 -38.50 -9.05 -45.08
N LEU A 331 -37.60 -9.08 -44.08
CA LEU A 331 -36.16 -8.95 -44.31
C LEU A 331 -35.60 -10.15 -45.09
N ALA A 332 -35.95 -11.37 -44.70
CA ALA A 332 -35.52 -12.60 -45.39
C ALA A 332 -36.03 -12.67 -46.84
N ASN A 333 -37.26 -12.21 -47.10
CA ASN A 333 -37.82 -12.14 -48.45
C ASN A 333 -37.11 -11.09 -49.33
N GLN A 334 -36.64 -9.97 -48.77
CA GLN A 334 -35.81 -9.00 -49.50
C GLN A 334 -34.43 -9.56 -49.89
N PHE A 335 -33.83 -10.40 -49.04
CA PHE A 335 -32.55 -11.04 -49.35
C PHE A 335 -32.68 -12.18 -50.36
N ARG A 336 -33.84 -12.84 -50.44
CA ARG A 336 -34.08 -13.95 -51.38
C ARG A 336 -34.39 -13.50 -52.81
N THR A 337 -34.81 -12.26 -53.02
CA THR A 337 -35.10 -11.72 -54.36
C THR A 337 -33.91 -10.98 -54.97
N SER A 338 -32.80 -10.86 -54.24
CA SER A 338 -31.60 -10.13 -54.66
C SER A 338 -30.47 -11.05 -55.15
N ASN A 339 -30.75 -12.34 -55.42
CA ASN A 339 -29.81 -13.29 -56.01
C ASN A 339 -30.55 -14.36 -56.84
#